data_AF-A0A8T1RJA1-F1
#
_entry.id   AF-A0A8T1RJA1-F1
#
_cell.length_a   1.000
_cell.length_b   1.000
_cell.length_c   1.000
_cell.angle_alpha   90.00
_cell.angle_beta   90.00
_cell.angle_gamma   90.00
#
_symmetry.space_group_name_H-M   'P 1'
#
loop_
_entity.id
_entity.type
_entity.pdbx_description
1 polymer ?
#
loop_
_entity_poly.entity_id
_entity_poly.type
_entity_poly.pdbx_seq_one_letter_code
_entity_poly.pdbx_strand_id
1 'polypeptide(L)'
;MFSMASSTLEITVISGEDIRNNRKPVKKNAFAVIRTDSQPLCRTEMDKDGGSYPYWNEKHNVEIPQLARFITVEVQCKTSAGDKTLGMARIPVSDFVGGFVPQSYLHFLSYRLRNSNGERNGIINVSVKAKVPEYAASSCSSTATTIGVPFGKTPCYGGVVPGVPVGAPIMKQYYQG
;
A
#
# COMPACT_ATOMS: atom_id res chain seq x y z
N MET A 1 22.19 22.66 4.61
CA MET A 1 21.36 21.54 5.10
C MET A 1 20.62 20.98 3.91
N PHE A 2 20.89 19.73 3.51
CA PHE A 2 20.11 19.09 2.44
C PHE A 2 18.73 18.72 3.00
N SER A 3 17.67 19.29 2.45
CA SER A 3 16.32 18.80 2.71
C SER A 3 16.24 17.38 2.16
N MET A 4 16.29 16.39 3.03
CA MET A 4 16.13 15.00 2.65
C MET A 4 14.65 14.80 2.35
N ALA A 5 14.29 14.76 1.07
CA ALA A 5 12.91 14.55 0.69
C ALA A 5 12.40 13.22 1.31
N SER A 6 11.20 13.28 1.89
CA SER A 6 10.51 12.14 2.51
C SER A 6 9.29 11.78 1.67
N SER A 7 8.83 10.54 1.78
CA SER A 7 7.55 10.10 1.24
C SER A 7 6.64 9.71 2.39
N THR A 8 5.38 10.13 2.35
CA THR A 8 4.40 9.74 3.36
C THR A 8 3.70 8.45 2.94
N LEU A 9 3.67 7.47 3.84
CA LEU A 9 2.92 6.23 3.69
C LEU A 9 1.78 6.21 4.69
N GLU A 10 0.65 5.65 4.26
CA GLU A 10 -0.38 5.16 5.15
C GLU A 10 -0.14 3.65 5.35
N ILE A 11 0.20 3.26 6.58
CA ILE A 11 0.44 1.87 6.96
C ILE A 11 -0.59 1.45 8.00
N THR A 12 -1.25 0.32 7.77
CA THR A 12 -2.12 -0.31 8.76
C THR A 12 -1.46 -1.59 9.24
N VAL A 13 -1.23 -1.71 10.55
CA VAL A 13 -0.82 -2.98 11.16
C VAL A 13 -2.09 -3.74 11.49
N ILE A 14 -2.35 -4.83 10.77
CA ILE A 14 -3.63 -5.54 10.82
C ILE A 14 -3.62 -6.55 11.95
N SER A 15 -2.76 -7.56 11.85
CA SER A 15 -2.75 -8.68 12.78
C SER A 15 -1.40 -9.40 12.82
N GLY A 16 -1.22 -10.24 13.84
CA GLY A 16 -0.16 -11.21 13.93
C GLY A 16 -0.70 -12.64 13.97
N GLU A 17 0.08 -13.62 13.52
CA GLU A 17 -0.30 -15.04 13.51
C GLU A 17 0.81 -15.92 14.07
N ASP A 18 0.44 -16.92 14.88
CA ASP A 18 1.33 -17.93 15.51
C ASP A 18 2.61 -17.32 16.11
N ILE A 19 2.47 -16.18 16.79
CA ILE A 19 3.61 -15.49 17.42
C ILE A 19 3.93 -16.17 18.74
N ARG A 20 5.21 -16.54 18.93
CA ARG A 20 5.66 -17.26 20.13
C ARG A 20 6.72 -16.49 20.90
N ASN A 21 6.79 -16.77 22.19
CA ASN A 21 7.85 -16.32 23.08
C ASN A 21 8.67 -17.54 23.52
N ASN A 22 9.89 -17.69 23.00
CA ASN A 22 10.74 -18.87 23.27
C ASN A 22 9.99 -20.20 23.02
N ARG A 23 9.35 -20.33 21.86
CA ARG A 23 8.53 -21.49 21.43
C ARG A 23 7.24 -21.71 22.24
N LYS A 24 6.95 -20.87 23.24
CA LYS A 24 5.69 -20.91 24.00
C LYS A 24 4.68 -19.91 23.41
N PRO A 25 3.37 -20.22 23.43
CA PRO A 25 2.34 -19.25 23.03
C PRO A 25 2.44 -17.96 23.83
N VAL A 26 2.30 -16.82 23.15
CA VAL A 26 2.13 -15.51 23.77
C VAL A 26 0.72 -15.46 24.37
N LYS A 27 0.62 -15.01 25.62
CA LYS A 27 -0.66 -15.02 26.36
C LYS A 27 -1.45 -13.72 26.22
N LYS A 28 -0.77 -12.57 26.22
CA LYS A 28 -1.38 -11.24 26.26
C LYS A 28 -0.39 -10.14 25.93
N ASN A 29 -0.94 -8.92 25.83
CA ASN A 29 -0.22 -7.66 25.84
C ASN A 29 0.73 -7.48 24.65
N ALA A 30 0.31 -7.91 23.47
CA ALA A 30 1.09 -7.78 22.24
C ALA A 30 0.82 -6.42 21.57
N PHE A 31 1.87 -5.80 21.04
CA PHE A 31 1.77 -4.57 20.25
C PHE A 31 2.84 -4.59 19.16
N ALA A 32 2.62 -3.83 18.09
CA ALA A 32 3.56 -3.70 17.01
C ALA A 32 4.24 -2.33 17.03
N VAL A 33 5.49 -2.28 16.56
CA VAL A 33 6.28 -1.06 16.42
C VAL A 33 6.80 -1.00 14.99
N ILE A 34 6.54 0.11 14.32
CA ILE A 34 7.05 0.39 12.98
C ILE A 34 8.32 1.23 13.12
N ARG A 35 9.39 0.83 12.44
CA ARG A 35 10.70 1.48 12.48
C ARG A 35 11.27 1.64 11.08
N THR A 36 12.07 2.68 10.92
CA THR A 36 13.05 2.80 9.83
C THR A 36 14.44 2.52 10.39
N ASP A 37 15.44 2.40 9.50
CA ASP A 37 16.83 2.14 9.88
C ASP A 37 17.39 3.19 10.86
N SER A 38 16.81 4.40 10.89
CA SER A 38 17.24 5.49 11.76
C SER A 38 16.51 5.55 13.11
N GLN A 39 15.18 5.39 13.18
CA GLN A 39 14.40 5.60 14.42
C GLN A 39 13.05 4.83 14.42
N PRO A 40 12.47 4.56 15.62
CA PRO A 40 11.08 4.11 15.72
C PRO A 40 10.13 5.23 15.27
N LEU A 41 9.15 4.88 14.45
CA LEU A 41 8.21 5.83 13.84
C LEU A 41 6.89 5.90 14.61
N CYS A 42 6.29 4.73 14.88
CA CYS A 42 5.03 4.64 15.60
C CYS A 42 4.86 3.24 16.20
N ARG A 43 3.89 3.10 17.10
CA ARG A 43 3.48 1.83 17.67
C ARG A 43 1.96 1.76 17.71
N THR A 44 1.44 0.54 17.69
CA THR A 44 0.02 0.29 17.90
C THR A 44 -0.33 0.37 19.38
N GLU A 45 -1.63 0.46 19.67
CA GLU A 45 -2.19 0.07 20.94
C GLU A 45 -1.90 -1.41 21.25
N MET A 46 -2.05 -1.73 22.52
CA MET A 46 -1.77 -3.06 23.03
C MET A 46 -3.01 -3.93 22.96
N ASP A 47 -2.90 -5.05 22.25
CA ASP A 47 -3.87 -6.13 22.32
C ASP A 47 -3.62 -6.94 23.59
N LYS A 48 -4.59 -6.91 24.50
CA LYS A 48 -4.51 -7.54 25.82
C LYS A 48 -4.91 -9.01 25.78
N ASP A 49 -5.59 -9.47 24.74
CA ASP A 49 -6.31 -10.76 24.78
C ASP A 49 -5.98 -11.67 23.58
N GLY A 50 -5.57 -11.13 22.43
CA GLY A 50 -5.29 -11.92 21.23
C GLY A 50 -4.08 -12.86 21.33
N GLY A 51 -3.19 -12.65 22.31
CA GLY A 51 -2.11 -13.57 22.64
C GLY A 51 -1.17 -13.84 21.45
N SER A 52 -1.20 -15.07 20.93
CA SER A 52 -0.38 -15.50 19.78
C SER A 52 -0.97 -15.09 18.42
N TYR A 53 -2.21 -14.60 18.42
CA TYR A 53 -2.96 -14.14 17.26
C TYR A 53 -3.51 -12.73 17.51
N PRO A 54 -2.64 -11.73 17.75
CA PRO A 54 -3.10 -10.39 18.06
C PRO A 54 -3.79 -9.72 16.86
N TYR A 55 -4.79 -8.90 17.14
CA TYR A 55 -5.51 -8.10 16.14
C TYR A 55 -5.52 -6.64 16.55
N TRP A 56 -4.85 -5.79 15.75
CA TRP A 56 -4.72 -4.36 16.04
C TRP A 56 -5.56 -3.52 15.09
N ASN A 57 -5.47 -3.80 13.78
CA ASN A 57 -6.12 -3.03 12.71
C ASN A 57 -5.96 -1.51 12.87
N GLU A 58 -4.75 -1.08 13.22
CA GLU A 58 -4.45 0.31 13.53
C GLU A 58 -3.67 0.96 12.40
N LYS A 59 -4.10 2.16 12.02
CA LYS A 59 -3.61 2.90 10.88
C LYS A 59 -2.75 4.08 11.29
N HIS A 60 -1.56 4.18 10.70
CA HIS A 60 -0.60 5.24 10.95
C HIS A 60 -0.18 5.92 9.66
N ASN A 61 0.04 7.24 9.75
CA ASN A 61 0.73 7.99 8.70
C ASN A 61 2.19 8.10 9.10
N VAL A 62 3.08 7.58 8.27
CA VAL A 62 4.51 7.57 8.55
C VAL A 62 5.27 8.25 7.43
N GLU A 63 6.22 9.10 7.79
CA GLU A 63 7.17 9.65 6.83
C GLU A 63 8.39 8.75 6.76
N ILE A 64 8.66 8.22 5.57
CA ILE A 64 9.87 7.45 5.30
C ILE A 64 10.88 8.32 4.55
N PRO A 65 12.16 8.31 4.94
CA PRO A 65 13.21 8.94 4.14
C PRO A 65 13.24 8.34 2.73
N GLN A 66 13.46 9.14 1.68
CA GLN A 66 13.51 8.63 0.30
C GLN A 66 14.58 7.54 0.07
N LEU A 67 15.66 7.54 0.86
CA LEU A 67 16.72 6.54 0.78
C LEU A 67 16.43 5.27 1.61
N ALA A 68 15.29 5.21 2.32
CA ALA A 68 14.92 4.03 3.08
C ALA A 68 14.63 2.86 2.13
N ARG A 69 15.35 1.75 2.33
CA ARG A 69 15.18 0.54 1.52
C ARG A 69 14.18 -0.43 2.15
N PHE A 70 14.02 -0.37 3.47
CA PHE A 70 13.17 -1.27 4.23
C PHE A 70 12.38 -0.50 5.30
N ILE A 71 11.20 -1.02 5.61
CA ILE A 71 10.48 -0.74 6.84
C ILE A 71 10.58 -1.99 7.71
N THR A 72 10.87 -1.79 9.00
CA THR A 72 10.88 -2.90 9.95
C THR A 72 9.63 -2.83 10.81
N VAL A 73 8.87 -3.92 10.86
CA VAL A 73 7.75 -4.08 11.79
C VAL A 73 8.18 -5.08 12.86
N GLU A 74 8.28 -4.62 14.09
CA GLU A 74 8.58 -5.43 15.26
C GLU A 74 7.30 -5.75 16.01
N VAL A 75 7.10 -7.01 16.38
CA VAL A 75 6.07 -7.37 17.36
C VAL A 75 6.74 -7.54 18.71
N GLN A 76 6.18 -6.87 19.71
CA GLN A 76 6.64 -6.89 21.08
C GLN A 76 5.50 -7.28 22.02
N CYS A 77 5.83 -7.70 23.24
CA CYS A 77 4.84 -7.83 24.30
C CYS A 77 5.31 -7.20 25.60
N LYS A 78 4.36 -6.65 26.36
CA LYS A 78 4.65 -6.08 27.67
C LYS A 78 4.65 -7.16 28.75
N THR A 79 5.80 -7.30 29.40
CA THR A 79 6.03 -8.21 30.52
C THR A 79 6.25 -7.43 31.81
N SER A 80 6.33 -8.11 32.95
CA SER A 80 6.71 -7.49 34.23
C SER A 80 8.13 -6.91 34.22
N ALA A 81 9.02 -7.43 33.37
CA ALA A 81 10.39 -6.96 33.20
C ALA A 81 10.51 -5.83 32.15
N GLY A 82 9.40 -5.40 31.54
CA GLY A 82 9.36 -4.43 30.46
C GLY A 82 8.95 -5.03 29.12
N ASP A 83 9.21 -4.27 28.06
CA ASP A 83 8.81 -4.62 26.70
C ASP A 83 9.81 -5.63 26.10
N LYS A 84 9.28 -6.74 25.58
CA LYS A 84 10.07 -7.83 25.01
C LYS A 84 9.75 -7.99 23.53
N THR A 85 10.76 -7.89 22.68
CA THR A 85 10.61 -8.19 21.25
C THR A 85 10.42 -9.68 21.01
N LEU A 86 9.34 -10.03 20.31
CA LEU A 86 8.98 -11.40 19.92
C LEU A 86 9.53 -11.74 18.54
N GLY A 87 9.45 -10.79 17.61
CA GLY A 87 10.06 -10.94 16.29
C GLY A 87 9.97 -9.67 15.47
N MET A 88 10.70 -9.66 14.36
CA MET A 88 10.71 -8.55 13.41
C MET A 88 10.57 -9.05 11.97
N ALA A 89 9.94 -8.23 11.15
CA ALA A 89 9.84 -8.40 9.71
C ALA A 89 10.43 -7.18 9.01
N ARG A 90 11.27 -7.41 8.00
CA ARG A 90 11.80 -6.36 7.13
C ARG A 90 11.05 -6.38 5.81
N ILE A 91 10.29 -5.33 5.54
CA ILE A 91 9.47 -5.16 4.35
C ILE A 91 10.24 -4.25 3.38
N PRO A 92 10.63 -4.71 2.19
CA PRO A 92 11.26 -3.87 1.18
C PRO A 92 10.29 -2.78 0.72
N VAL A 93 10.79 -1.55 0.57
CA VAL A 93 9.98 -0.43 0.07
C VAL A 93 9.49 -0.69 -1.36
N SER A 94 10.27 -1.43 -2.16
CA SER A 94 9.93 -1.84 -3.52
C SER A 94 8.65 -2.65 -3.65
N ASP A 95 8.17 -3.28 -2.56
CA ASP A 95 6.95 -4.10 -2.59
C ASP A 95 5.68 -3.26 -2.73
N PHE A 96 5.76 -1.97 -2.40
CA PHE A 96 4.61 -1.06 -2.41
C PHE A 96 4.91 0.33 -2.99
N VAL A 97 6.17 0.63 -3.33
CA VAL A 97 6.60 1.86 -4.01
C VAL A 97 7.58 1.49 -5.14
N GLY A 98 7.24 1.83 -6.39
CA GLY A 98 8.11 1.66 -7.55
C GLY A 98 7.51 0.82 -8.68
N GLY A 99 8.16 0.79 -9.84
CA GLY A 99 7.72 0.03 -11.02
C GLY A 99 6.38 0.52 -11.59
N PHE A 100 5.49 -0.42 -11.92
CA PHE A 100 4.14 -0.18 -12.46
C PHE A 100 3.05 -0.09 -11.38
N VAL A 101 3.42 0.04 -10.10
CA VAL A 101 2.45 0.16 -9.02
C VAL A 101 1.73 1.51 -9.14
N PRO A 102 0.39 1.53 -9.34
CA PRO A 102 -0.34 2.79 -9.42
C PRO A 102 -0.19 3.56 -8.11
N GLN A 103 0.12 4.85 -8.23
CA GLN A 103 0.12 5.75 -7.07
C GLN A 103 -1.28 5.69 -6.44
N SER A 104 -1.36 5.44 -5.13
CA SER A 104 -2.58 5.19 -4.33
C SER A 104 -3.11 3.75 -4.23
N TYR A 105 -2.45 2.75 -4.82
CA TYR A 105 -2.80 1.34 -4.62
C TYR A 105 -2.59 0.90 -3.16
N LEU A 106 -3.53 0.11 -2.63
CA LEU A 106 -3.47 -0.44 -1.28
C LEU A 106 -2.93 -1.88 -1.36
N HIS A 107 -1.71 -2.09 -0.87
CA HIS A 107 -1.10 -3.41 -0.80
C HIS A 107 -1.51 -4.09 0.50
N PHE A 108 -1.95 -5.36 0.43
CA PHE A 108 -2.06 -6.24 1.60
C PHE A 108 -0.89 -7.21 1.57
N LEU A 109 -0.09 -7.21 2.64
CA LEU A 109 1.17 -7.91 2.71
C LEU A 109 1.22 -8.79 3.97
N SER A 110 1.71 -10.01 3.81
CA SER A 110 1.95 -10.97 4.90
C SER A 110 3.42 -11.31 4.94
N TYR A 111 4.08 -10.97 6.04
CA TYR A 111 5.52 -11.11 6.20
C TYR A 111 5.89 -12.04 7.34
N ARG A 112 6.91 -12.88 7.14
CA ARG A 112 7.41 -13.77 8.19
C ARG A 112 8.18 -12.98 9.23
N LEU A 113 7.81 -13.16 10.49
CA LEU A 113 8.56 -12.63 11.62
C LEU A 113 9.76 -13.54 11.93
N ARG A 114 10.87 -12.93 12.30
CA ARG A 114 12.05 -13.61 12.82
C ARG A 114 12.36 -13.15 14.24
N ASN A 115 12.62 -14.09 15.14
CA ASN A 115 13.03 -13.78 16.51
C ASN A 115 14.50 -13.30 16.56
N SER A 116 15.00 -12.97 17.75
CA SER A 116 16.39 -12.55 17.97
C SER A 116 17.43 -13.57 17.51
N ASN A 117 17.07 -14.86 17.46
CA ASN A 117 17.94 -15.93 17.00
C ASN A 117 17.87 -16.14 15.48
N GLY A 118 17.07 -15.33 14.77
CA GLY A 118 16.81 -15.46 13.34
C GLY A 118 15.84 -16.59 12.97
N GLU A 119 15.29 -17.31 13.95
CA GLU A 119 14.31 -18.38 13.73
C GLU A 119 12.95 -17.78 13.35
N ARG A 120 12.16 -18.52 12.56
CA ARG A 120 10.80 -18.11 12.18
C ARG A 120 9.91 -18.06 13.41
N ASN A 121 9.13 -16.98 13.55
CA ASN A 121 8.30 -16.76 14.73
C ASN A 121 6.97 -16.06 14.37
N GLY A 122 6.17 -16.72 13.54
CA GLY A 122 4.87 -16.23 13.13
C GLY A 122 4.88 -15.35 11.87
N ILE A 123 3.74 -14.72 11.61
CA ILE A 123 3.49 -13.84 10.47
C ILE A 123 2.95 -12.50 11.00
N ILE A 124 3.30 -11.41 10.32
CA ILE A 124 2.67 -10.11 10.49
C ILE A 124 1.91 -9.75 9.21
N ASN A 125 0.66 -9.35 9.35
CA ASN A 125 -0.19 -8.86 8.27
C ASN A 125 -0.30 -7.34 8.36
N VAL A 126 -0.01 -6.67 7.25
CA VAL A 126 -0.07 -5.21 7.15
C VAL A 126 -0.74 -4.81 5.83
N SER A 127 -1.29 -3.60 5.78
CA SER A 127 -1.57 -2.95 4.51
C SER A 127 -0.82 -1.64 4.37
N VAL A 128 -0.37 -1.33 3.16
CA VAL A 128 0.45 -0.14 2.88
C VAL A 128 -0.07 0.58 1.65
N LYS A 129 -0.15 1.90 1.73
CA LYS A 129 -0.51 2.79 0.63
C LYS A 129 0.41 4.00 0.62
N ALA A 130 1.07 4.26 -0.50
CA ALA A 130 1.85 5.48 -0.67
C ALA A 130 0.93 6.69 -0.90
N LYS A 131 1.19 7.80 -0.19
CA LYS A 131 0.49 9.07 -0.44
C LYS A 131 1.17 9.82 -1.58
N VAL A 132 0.35 10.47 -2.40
CA VAL A 132 0.83 11.36 -3.46
C VAL A 132 1.26 12.68 -2.79
N PRO A 133 2.50 13.15 -3.00
CA PRO A 133 2.87 14.50 -2.60
C PRO A 133 2.00 15.51 -3.35
N GLU A 134 1.43 16.50 -2.67
CA GLU A 134 0.48 17.47 -3.26
C GLU A 134 0.99 18.15 -4.54
N TYR A 135 2.31 18.31 -4.70
CA TYR A 135 2.91 18.90 -5.90
C TYR A 135 2.80 18.03 -7.17
N ALA A 136 2.53 16.73 -7.05
CA ALA A 136 2.35 15.83 -8.20
C ALA A 136 0.88 15.68 -8.63
N ALA A 137 -0.08 16.06 -7.77
CA ALA A 137 -1.51 16.02 -8.11
C ALA A 137 -1.92 17.13 -9.10
N SER A 138 -1.06 18.13 -9.30
CA SER A 138 -1.35 19.29 -10.17
C SER A 138 -0.99 19.06 -11.64
N SER A 139 -0.37 17.93 -12.01
CA SER A 139 0.04 17.66 -13.40
C SER A 139 -1.01 16.91 -14.25
N CYS A 140 -2.18 16.59 -13.69
CA CYS A 140 -3.30 16.01 -14.44
C CYS A 140 -4.60 16.80 -14.22
N SER A 141 -4.55 18.13 -14.37
CA SER A 141 -5.72 18.83 -14.88
C SER A 141 -5.73 18.63 -16.39
N SER A 142 -6.40 17.57 -16.86
CA SER A 142 -6.79 17.48 -18.26
C SER A 142 -7.71 18.67 -18.52
N THR A 143 -7.17 19.76 -19.04
CA THR A 143 -7.96 20.81 -19.67
C THR A 143 -8.63 20.17 -20.87
N ALA A 144 -9.88 19.73 -20.68
CA ALA A 144 -10.79 19.54 -21.79
C ALA A 144 -10.98 20.92 -22.42
N THR A 145 -10.16 21.26 -23.41
CA THR A 145 -10.36 22.46 -24.20
C THR A 145 -11.57 22.22 -25.09
N THR A 146 -12.76 22.52 -24.53
CA THR A 146 -13.96 22.79 -25.32
C THR A 146 -13.69 24.06 -26.14
N ILE A 147 -13.14 23.91 -27.34
CA ILE A 147 -13.14 24.97 -28.35
C ILE A 147 -14.53 24.94 -28.98
N GLY A 148 -15.41 25.81 -28.50
CA GLY A 148 -16.61 26.17 -29.22
C GLY A 148 -16.22 26.88 -30.51
N VAL A 149 -16.61 26.32 -31.66
CA VAL A 149 -16.49 26.98 -32.96
C VAL A 149 -17.89 27.36 -33.43
N PRO A 150 -18.15 28.62 -33.85
CA PRO A 150 -19.46 29.05 -34.28
C PRO A 150 -19.84 28.45 -35.63
N PHE A 151 -21.13 28.17 -35.75
CA PHE A 151 -21.85 27.65 -36.90
C PHE A 151 -21.87 28.64 -38.08
N GLY A 152 -21.61 28.18 -39.31
CA GLY A 152 -22.08 28.88 -40.51
C GLY A 152 -21.43 28.57 -41.87
N LYS A 153 -22.10 27.70 -42.66
CA LYS A 153 -22.24 27.67 -44.14
C LYS A 153 -21.21 26.91 -45.04
N THR A 154 -21.62 25.68 -45.42
CA THR A 154 -21.65 24.91 -46.72
C THR A 154 -20.96 25.43 -48.02
N PRO A 155 -20.84 24.64 -49.14
CA PRO A 155 -20.53 23.21 -49.39
C PRO A 155 -19.40 22.91 -50.45
N CYS A 156 -18.84 21.70 -50.33
CA CYS A 156 -18.45 20.65 -51.33
C CYS A 156 -18.01 20.96 -52.78
N TYR A 157 -16.84 20.43 -53.20
CA TYR A 157 -16.61 19.78 -54.51
C TYR A 157 -15.40 18.81 -54.51
N GLY A 158 -15.56 17.66 -55.19
CA GLY A 158 -14.53 16.66 -55.57
C GLY A 158 -14.61 15.36 -54.75
N GLY A 159 -14.93 14.17 -55.24
CA GLY A 159 -14.99 13.62 -56.59
C GLY A 159 -14.27 12.25 -56.62
N VAL A 160 -15.02 11.15 -56.38
CA VAL A 160 -14.96 9.76 -56.94
C VAL A 160 -13.59 9.05 -57.19
N VAL A 161 -13.30 7.76 -56.94
CA VAL A 161 -13.85 6.48 -56.39
C VAL A 161 -12.68 5.44 -56.46
N PRO A 162 -12.79 4.09 -56.32
CA PRO A 162 -13.48 3.21 -55.35
C PRO A 162 -12.59 2.04 -54.84
N GLY A 163 -12.96 1.45 -53.69
CA GLY A 163 -12.48 0.12 -53.26
C GLY A 163 -13.50 -0.54 -52.33
N VAL A 164 -14.10 -1.64 -52.80
CA VAL A 164 -15.38 -2.25 -52.39
C VAL A 164 -15.33 -2.97 -51.02
N PRO A 165 -16.44 -3.00 -50.25
CA PRO A 165 -16.53 -3.59 -48.91
C PRO A 165 -17.03 -5.05 -48.93
N VAL A 166 -16.53 -5.91 -48.03
CA VAL A 166 -17.14 -7.20 -47.64
C VAL A 166 -16.70 -7.49 -46.20
N GLY A 167 -17.52 -7.73 -45.20
CA GLY A 167 -18.97 -7.68 -45.03
C GLY A 167 -19.23 -7.75 -43.53
N ALA A 168 -20.35 -7.21 -43.08
CA ALA A 168 -20.87 -7.46 -41.75
C ALA A 168 -22.17 -8.26 -41.89
N PRO A 169 -22.42 -9.21 -40.98
CA PRO A 169 -23.76 -9.33 -40.43
C PRO A 169 -23.74 -9.04 -38.92
N ILE A 170 -24.22 -7.84 -38.59
CA ILE A 170 -25.27 -7.56 -37.61
C ILE A 170 -25.30 -8.50 -36.39
N MET A 171 -24.72 -8.07 -35.26
CA MET A 171 -25.26 -8.47 -33.95
C MET A 171 -26.63 -7.82 -33.79
N LYS A 172 -27.69 -8.62 -33.74
CA LYS A 172 -28.96 -8.16 -33.16
C LYS A 172 -28.79 -8.11 -31.65
N GLN A 173 -28.91 -6.91 -31.08
CA GLN A 173 -29.26 -6.73 -29.68
C GLN A 173 -30.72 -7.16 -29.48
N TYR A 174 -31.02 -7.89 -28.40
CA TYR A 174 -31.79 -7.41 -27.24
C TYR A 174 -32.36 -8.59 -26.41
N TYR A 175 -32.16 -8.50 -25.11
CA TYR A 175 -32.92 -9.17 -24.06
C TYR A 175 -34.37 -8.63 -24.02
N GLN A 176 -35.35 -9.46 -23.66
CA GLN A 176 -36.48 -9.22 -22.74
C GLN A 176 -37.60 -10.26 -22.99
N GLY A 177 -37.99 -11.00 -21.95
CA GLY A 177 -39.08 -11.98 -21.93
C GLY A 177 -38.68 -13.31 -21.33
#